data_AF-A0A353EU09-F1
#
_entry.id   AF-A0A353EU09-F1
#
_cell.length_a   1.000
_cell.length_b   1.000
_cell.length_c   1.000
_cell.angle_alpha   90.00
_cell.angle_beta   90.00
_cell.angle_gamma   90.00
#
_symmetry.space_group_name_H-M   'P 1'
#
loop_
_entity.id
_entity.type
_entity.pdbx_description
1 polymer ?
#
loop_
_entity_poly.entity_id
_entity_poly.type
_entity_poly.pdbx_seq_one_letter_code
_entity_poly.pdbx_strand_id
1 'polypeptide(L)'
;MIYSKYKLFLPPHTLAQIRHLHPTIKKTCRSTLEIILTDPFAGKELTKELTGFRSYAFGRYRIIYELKRRLIRILLIGHRATIYEEMLELLQKTRTHH
;
A
#
# COMPACT_ATOMS: atom_id res chain seq x y z
N MET A 1 16.65 17.50 -2.05
CA MET A 1 15.21 17.66 -2.31
C MET A 1 14.82 16.69 -3.42
N ILE A 2 14.14 15.59 -3.09
CA ILE A 2 13.72 14.61 -4.11
C ILE A 2 12.38 15.10 -4.66
N TYR A 3 12.39 15.77 -5.81
CA TYR A 3 11.16 16.08 -6.54
C TYR A 3 10.63 14.78 -7.17
N SER A 4 9.81 14.03 -6.44
CA SER A 4 9.13 12.89 -7.05
C SER A 4 8.04 13.37 -8.01
N LYS A 5 8.01 12.78 -9.20
CA LYS A 5 6.96 12.96 -10.21
C LYS A 5 5.59 12.46 -9.74
N TYR A 6 5.56 11.66 -8.67
CA TYR A 6 4.37 11.02 -8.12
C TYR A 6 3.92 11.69 -6.82
N LYS A 7 2.62 11.61 -6.54
CA LYS A 7 2.02 12.05 -5.27
C LYS A 7 1.58 10.83 -4.49
N LEU A 8 1.88 10.81 -3.20
CA LEU A 8 1.44 9.75 -2.28
C LEU A 8 0.16 10.18 -1.56
N PHE A 9 -0.87 9.36 -1.62
CA PHE A 9 -2.11 9.53 -0.85
C PHE A 9 -2.24 8.39 0.16
N LEU A 10 -2.24 8.75 1.45
CA LEU A 10 -2.49 7.85 2.57
C LEU A 10 -3.86 8.14 3.16
N PRO A 11 -4.86 7.27 2.96
CA PRO A 11 -6.13 7.35 3.65
C PRO A 11 -5.97 7.28 5.19
N PRO A 12 -6.88 7.87 5.98
CA PRO A 12 -6.82 7.86 7.44
C PRO A 12 -6.66 6.46 8.07
N HIS A 13 -7.32 5.43 7.52
CA HIS A 13 -7.20 4.07 8.03
C HIS A 13 -5.78 3.51 7.88
N THR A 14 -5.08 3.84 6.78
CA THR A 14 -3.68 3.43 6.59
C THR A 14 -2.73 4.15 7.55
N LEU A 15 -3.01 5.40 7.88
CA LEU A 15 -2.26 6.13 8.91
C LEU A 15 -2.45 5.49 10.28
N ALA A 16 -3.66 5.06 10.63
CA ALA A 16 -3.94 4.33 11.85
C ALA A 16 -3.17 3.01 11.92
N GLN A 17 -3.10 2.25 10.81
CA GLN A 17 -2.27 1.03 10.72
C GLN A 17 -0.80 1.34 11.02
N ILE A 18 -0.23 2.36 10.36
CA ILE A 18 1.18 2.74 10.58
C ILE A 18 1.43 3.19 12.03
N ARG A 19 0.47 3.88 12.66
CA ARG A 19 0.62 4.42 14.02
C ARG A 19 0.83 3.33 15.06
N HIS A 20 0.17 2.18 14.91
CA HIS A 20 0.26 1.05 15.83
C HIS A 20 1.44 0.10 15.55
N LEU A 21 2.23 0.33 14.49
CA LEU A 21 3.41 -0.47 14.22
C LEU A 21 4.53 -0.17 15.22
N HIS A 22 5.26 -1.22 15.60
CA HIS A 22 6.50 -1.09 16.38
C HIS A 22 7.47 -0.09 15.71
N PRO A 23 8.21 0.74 16.46
CA PRO A 23 9.07 1.80 15.90
C PRO A 23 9.99 1.34 14.77
N THR A 24 10.61 0.16 14.90
CA THR A 24 11.47 -0.44 13.87
C THR A 24 10.72 -0.66 12.55
N ILE A 25 9.50 -1.19 12.62
CA ILE A 25 8.66 -1.46 11.45
C ILE A 25 8.17 -0.15 10.84
N LYS A 26 7.82 0.85 11.66
CA LYS A 26 7.44 2.19 11.19
C LYS A 26 8.57 2.84 10.39
N LYS A 27 9.83 2.72 10.85
CA LYS A 27 11.00 3.22 10.11
C LYS A 27 11.15 2.55 8.74
N THR A 28 11.10 1.21 8.71
CA THR A 28 11.18 0.45 7.44
C THR A 28 10.01 0.76 6.52
N CYS A 29 8.80 0.92 7.06
CA CYS A 29 7.60 1.29 6.31
C CYS A 29 7.78 2.66 5.65
N ARG A 30 8.29 3.66 6.37
CA ARG A 30 8.56 4.99 5.80
C ARG A 30 9.58 4.94 4.65
N SER A 31 10.71 4.26 4.83
CA SER A 31 11.69 4.08 3.75
C SER A 31 11.09 3.34 2.55
N THR A 32 10.21 2.37 2.81
CA THR A 32 9.50 1.64 1.75
C THR A 32 8.54 2.55 0.99
N LEU A 33 7.82 3.45 1.66
CA LEU A 33 6.97 4.45 1.01
C LEU A 33 7.78 5.43 0.16
N GLU A 34 8.99 5.81 0.60
CA GLU A 34 9.91 6.66 -0.18
C GLU A 34 10.40 5.95 -1.45
N ILE A 35 10.68 4.64 -1.37
CA ILE A 35 11.01 3.80 -2.53
C ILE A 35 9.83 3.79 -3.51
N ILE A 36 8.62 3.46 -3.04
CA ILE A 36 7.40 3.43 -3.87
C ILE A 36 7.11 4.80 -4.49
N LEU A 37 7.35 5.89 -3.75
CA LEU A 37 7.18 7.25 -4.25
C LEU A 37 8.17 7.57 -5.37
N THR A 38 9.37 7.01 -5.34
CA THR A 38 10.41 7.22 -6.35
C THR A 38 10.19 6.33 -7.57
N ASP A 39 9.86 5.06 -7.34
CA ASP A 39 9.51 4.07 -8.36
C ASP A 39 8.24 3.30 -7.95
N PRO A 40 7.06 3.71 -8.45
CA PRO A 40 5.80 3.03 -8.16
C PRO A 40 5.63 1.69 -8.89
N PHE A 41 6.58 1.29 -9.74
CA PHE A 41 6.57 -0.01 -10.41
C PHE A 41 7.44 -1.04 -9.68
N ALA A 42 8.18 -0.65 -8.64
CA ALA A 42 8.99 -1.54 -7.82
C ALA A 42 8.17 -2.63 -7.09
N GLY A 43 6.85 -2.43 -6.93
CA GLY A 43 5.94 -3.44 -6.38
C GLY A 43 5.45 -4.41 -7.46
N LYS A 44 5.22 -5.66 -7.06
CA LYS A 44 4.66 -6.70 -7.92
C LYS A 44 3.21 -6.39 -8.23
N GLU A 45 2.84 -6.47 -9.50
CA GLU A 45 1.44 -6.41 -9.91
C GLU A 45 0.70 -7.62 -9.38
N LEU A 46 -0.48 -7.38 -8.81
CA LEU A 46 -1.37 -8.43 -8.33
C LEU A 46 -2.25 -8.89 -9.49
N THR A 47 -2.73 -10.12 -9.41
CA THR A 47 -3.48 -10.79 -10.47
C THR A 47 -4.89 -11.17 -9.99
N LYS A 48 -5.69 -11.76 -10.89
CA LYS A 48 -7.07 -12.19 -10.63
C LYS A 48 -7.95 -11.01 -10.18
N GLU A 49 -8.66 -11.15 -9.06
CA GLU A 49 -9.56 -10.13 -8.49
C GLU A 49 -8.81 -8.87 -8.04
N LEU A 50 -7.49 -8.93 -7.92
CA LEU A 50 -6.62 -7.83 -7.50
C LEU A 50 -5.84 -7.18 -8.66
N THR A 51 -6.22 -7.46 -9.91
CA THR A 51 -5.61 -6.84 -11.09
C THR A 51 -5.74 -5.31 -11.01
N GLY A 52 -4.66 -4.59 -11.34
CA GLY A 52 -4.58 -3.13 -11.21
C GLY A 52 -4.04 -2.63 -9.85
N PHE A 53 -3.87 -3.52 -8.88
CA PHE A 53 -3.16 -3.24 -7.63
C PHE A 53 -1.72 -3.75 -7.68
N ARG A 54 -0.85 -3.13 -6.87
CA ARG A 54 0.54 -3.51 -6.68
C ARG A 54 0.81 -3.81 -5.22
N SER A 55 1.74 -4.73 -4.99
CA SER A 55 2.18 -5.17 -3.68
C SER A 55 3.69 -5.05 -3.56
N TYR A 56 4.16 -4.26 -2.60
CA TYR A 56 5.58 -4.21 -2.23
C TYR A 56 5.82 -4.92 -0.89
N ALA A 57 6.81 -5.80 -0.82
CA ALA A 57 7.14 -6.55 0.39
C ALA A 57 8.29 -5.90 1.15
N PHE A 58 8.16 -5.78 2.47
CA PHE A 58 9.23 -5.32 3.35
C PHE A 58 9.23 -6.15 4.64
N GLY A 59 10.20 -7.05 4.78
CA GLY A 59 10.21 -8.06 5.84
C GLY A 59 8.95 -8.95 5.80
N ARG A 60 8.25 -9.06 6.94
CA ARG A 60 7.00 -9.83 7.06
C ARG A 60 5.74 -9.05 6.65
N TYR A 61 5.90 -7.79 6.26
CA TYR A 61 4.81 -6.89 5.91
C TYR A 61 4.76 -6.63 4.41
N ARG A 62 3.61 -6.13 3.97
CA ARG A 62 3.41 -5.64 2.60
C ARG A 62 2.64 -4.33 2.58
N ILE A 63 2.85 -3.58 1.52
CA ILE A 63 2.06 -2.40 1.16
C ILE A 63 1.30 -2.74 -0.11
N ILE A 64 -0.03 -2.70 -0.05
CA ILE A 64 -0.90 -2.77 -1.23
C ILE A 64 -1.27 -1.34 -1.63
N TYR A 65 -1.06 -1.02 -2.91
CA TYR A 65 -1.34 0.30 -3.46
C TYR A 65 -1.82 0.20 -4.90
N GLU A 66 -2.47 1.26 -5.37
CA GLU A 66 -2.75 1.46 -6.79
C GLU A 66 -1.98 2.66 -7.32
N LEU A 67 -1.63 2.62 -8.61
CA LEU A 67 -1.06 3.75 -9.33
C LEU A 67 -2.09 4.24 -10.36
N LYS A 68 -2.61 5.46 -10.16
CA LYS A 68 -3.51 6.13 -11.11
C LYS A 68 -2.88 7.41 -11.61
N ARG A 69 -2.51 7.45 -12.90
CA ARG A 69 -1.77 8.55 -13.54
C ARG A 69 -0.44 8.84 -12.81
N ARG A 70 -0.44 9.79 -11.88
CA ARG A 70 0.71 10.17 -11.04
C ARG A 70 0.39 10.11 -9.54
N LEU A 71 -0.75 9.52 -9.17
CA LEU A 71 -1.18 9.36 -7.80
C LEU A 71 -0.98 7.91 -7.37
N ILE A 72 -0.19 7.73 -6.32
CA ILE A 72 -0.02 6.46 -5.62
C ILE A 72 -0.98 6.49 -4.43
N ARG A 73 -1.99 5.62 -4.44
CA ARG A 73 -2.93 5.50 -3.32
C ARG A 73 -2.59 4.25 -2.54
N ILE A 74 -2.20 4.42 -1.28
CA ILE A 74 -1.99 3.30 -0.36
C ILE A 74 -3.37 2.79 0.09
N LEU A 75 -3.58 1.48 -0.02
CA LEU A 75 -4.84 0.85 0.36
C LEU A 75 -4.71 0.13 1.69
N LEU A 76 -3.66 -0.67 1.86
CA LEU A 76 -3.43 -1.46 3.07
C LEU A 76 -1.94 -1.61 3.35
N ILE A 77 -1.60 -1.62 4.65
CA ILE A 77 -0.28 -2.00 5.16
C ILE A 77 -0.50 -3.07 6.22
N GLY A 78 0.01 -4.27 5.98
CA GLY A 78 -0.34 -5.43 6.79
C GLY A 78 0.63 -6.58 6.68
N HIS A 79 0.43 -7.60 7.51
CA HIS A 79 1.27 -8.79 7.56
C HIS A 79 0.99 -9.69 6.35
N ARG A 80 2.01 -10.42 5.86
CA ARG A 80 1.90 -11.28 4.67
C ARG A 80 0.76 -12.31 4.73
N ALA A 81 0.43 -12.75 5.94
CA ALA A 81 -0.59 -13.77 6.19
C ALA A 81 -2.01 -13.28 5.95
N THR A 82 -2.32 -12.02 6.30
CA THR A 82 -3.70 -11.50 6.35
C THR A 82 -4.01 -10.48 5.26
N ILE A 83 -2.97 -9.83 4.70
CA ILE A 83 -3.17 -8.63 3.86
C ILE A 83 -3.97 -8.88 2.57
N TYR A 84 -3.94 -10.08 2.00
CA TYR A 84 -4.72 -10.38 0.80
C TYR A 84 -6.20 -10.59 1.12
N GLU A 85 -6.52 -11.24 2.24
CA GLU A 85 -7.89 -11.39 2.73
C GLU A 85 -8.47 -10.01 3.08
N GLU A 86 -7.72 -9.21 3.84
CA GLU A 86 -8.09 -7.82 4.16
C GLU A 86 -8.36 -6.99 2.90
N MET A 87 -7.56 -7.20 1.84
CA MET A 87 -7.75 -6.50 0.56
C MET A 87 -9.02 -6.95 -0.16
N LEU A 88 -9.31 -8.25 -0.18
CA LEU A 88 -10.54 -8.78 -0.78
C LEU A 88 -11.78 -8.28 -0.01
N GLU A 89 -11.73 -8.25 1.32
CA GLU A 89 -12.80 -7.68 2.15
C GLU A 89 -13.01 -6.18 1.87
N LEU A 90 -11.92 -5.41 1.74
CA LEU A 90 -12.00 -3.99 1.40
C LEU A 90 -12.68 -3.77 0.04
N LEU A 91 -12.35 -4.60 -0.96
CA LEU A 91 -12.97 -4.54 -2.28
C LEU A 91 -14.46 -4.90 -2.24
N GLN A 92 -14.84 -5.91 -1.48
CA GLN A 92 -16.25 -6.27 -1.30
C GLN A 92 -17.04 -5.13 -0.69
N LYS A 93 -16.56 -4.55 0.42
CA LYS A 93 -17.19 -3.40 1.09
C LYS A 93 -17.35 -2.20 0.16
N THR A 94 -16.34 -1.92 -0.67
CA THR A 94 -16.41 -0.81 -1.63
C THR A 94 -17.44 -1.05 -2.74
N ARG A 95 -17.67 -2.30 -3.13
CA ARG A 95 -18.66 -2.67 -4.17
C ARG A 95 -20.11 -2.68 -3.66
N THR A 96 -20.33 -2.95 -2.38
CA THR A 96 -21.68 -3.03 -1.78
C THR A 96 -22.30 -1.66 -1.50
N HIS A 97 -21.51 -0.58 -1.54
CA HIS A 97 -21.98 0.79 -1.29
C HIS A 97 -22.30 1.60 -2.56
N HIS A 98 -22.60 0.93 -3.68
CA HIS A 98 -22.90 1.58 -4.95
C HIS A 98 -24.27 1.21 -5.52
#